data_AF-A0A7I4Z701-F1
#
_entry.id   AF-A0A7I4Z701-F1
#
_cell.length_a   1.000
_cell.length_b   1.000
_cell.length_c   1.000
_cell.angle_alpha   90.00
_cell.angle_beta   90.00
_cell.angle_gamma   90.00
#
_symmetry.space_group_name_H-M   'P 1'
#
loop_
_entity.id
_entity.type
_entity.pdbx_description
1 polymer ?
#
loop_
_entity_poly.entity_id
_entity_poly.type
_entity_poly.pdbx_seq_one_letter_code
_entity_poly.pdbx_strand_id
1 'polypeptide(L)'
;MKDSHASKRGFAYSHGCPSSIQYIRMLRELYDNFTTRISPYYKDVSVNVKRGVRQDHSISPKLFGATFLNIMRHLECEDLGVKVDGRYLHHLRFADDVVLITPNMERAERMLVEIDSAFGKIGLRLNLTKAMFMKNRLVPHAL
;
A
#
# COMPACT_ATOMS: atom_id res chain seq x y z
N MET A 1 -12.12 13.66 6.24
CA MET A 1 -11.82 12.33 5.66
C MET A 1 -11.12 12.56 4.33
N LYS A 2 -9.81 12.27 4.22
CA LYS A 2 -9.00 12.68 3.05
C LYS A 2 -9.28 11.78 1.85
N ASP A 3 -9.56 12.44 0.73
CA ASP A 3 -9.90 11.88 -0.57
C ASP A 3 -8.71 11.07 -1.14
N SER A 4 -8.85 9.75 -1.29
CA SER A 4 -7.76 8.88 -1.80
C SER A 4 -7.33 9.22 -3.23
N HIS A 5 -8.19 9.90 -3.99
CA HIS A 5 -7.81 10.43 -5.29
C HIS A 5 -6.80 11.58 -5.16
N ALA A 6 -6.72 12.27 -4.02
CA ALA A 6 -5.67 13.26 -3.74
C ALA A 6 -4.29 12.62 -3.53
N SER A 7 -4.23 11.42 -2.96
CA SER A 7 -2.97 10.69 -2.80
C SER A 7 -2.39 10.23 -4.15
N LYS A 8 -3.24 9.73 -5.06
CA LYS A 8 -2.86 9.43 -6.44
C LYS A 8 -2.43 10.69 -7.22
N ARG A 9 -3.04 11.84 -6.92
CA ARG A 9 -2.64 13.15 -7.49
C ARG A 9 -1.20 13.53 -7.12
N GLY A 10 -0.72 13.21 -5.91
CA GLY A 10 0.61 13.59 -5.44
C GLY A 10 1.79 12.85 -6.09
N PHE A 11 1.66 11.54 -6.36
CA PHE A 11 2.72 10.72 -6.96
C PHE A 11 3.09 11.15 -8.40
N ALA A 12 2.09 11.67 -9.12
CA ALA A 12 2.22 12.18 -10.47
C ALA A 12 3.15 13.41 -10.58
N TYR A 13 3.15 14.30 -9.58
CA TYR A 13 3.88 15.58 -9.66
C TYR A 13 5.37 15.48 -9.32
N SER A 14 5.84 14.40 -8.67
CA SER A 14 7.21 14.34 -8.13
C SER A 14 8.32 13.95 -9.12
N HIS A 15 8.00 13.68 -10.40
CA HIS A 15 8.97 13.14 -11.36
C HIS A 15 9.20 13.98 -12.64
N GLY A 16 8.86 15.27 -12.65
CA GLY A 16 9.49 16.30 -13.52
C GLY A 16 9.57 16.05 -15.04
N CYS A 17 8.72 15.23 -15.64
CA CYS A 17 8.82 14.93 -17.08
C CYS A 17 7.84 15.79 -17.89
N PRO A 18 8.21 16.49 -18.98
CA PRO A 18 7.27 17.30 -19.78
C PRO A 18 6.13 16.47 -20.41
N SER A 19 6.40 15.19 -20.70
CA SER A 19 5.40 14.20 -21.11
C SER A 19 4.51 13.71 -19.96
N SER A 20 4.90 13.94 -18.70
CA SER A 20 4.14 13.49 -17.52
C SER A 20 2.76 14.13 -17.46
N ILE A 21 2.60 15.40 -17.85
CA ILE A 21 1.31 16.09 -17.74
C ILE A 21 0.24 15.38 -18.58
N GLN A 22 0.57 14.93 -19.79
CA GLN A 22 -0.36 14.20 -20.66
C GLN A 22 -0.72 12.83 -20.07
N TYR A 23 0.26 12.07 -19.57
CA TYR A 23 0.00 10.79 -18.91
C TYR A 23 -0.84 10.93 -17.64
N ILE A 24 -0.54 11.95 -16.83
CA ILE A 24 -1.29 12.27 -15.61
C ILE A 24 -2.73 12.66 -15.98
N ARG A 25 -2.92 13.43 -17.05
CA ARG A 25 -4.25 13.79 -17.54
C ARG A 25 -5.03 12.56 -18.00
N MET A 26 -4.43 11.70 -18.83
CA MET A 26 -5.06 10.44 -19.25
C MET A 26 -5.43 9.55 -18.07
N LEU A 27 -4.54 9.43 -17.07
CA LEU A 27 -4.84 8.68 -15.84
C LEU A 27 -5.97 9.31 -15.03
N ARG A 28 -6.07 10.65 -14.99
CA ARG A 28 -7.17 11.34 -14.32
C ARG A 28 -8.49 11.08 -15.04
N GLU A 29 -8.53 11.24 -16.35
CA GLU A 29 -9.71 10.99 -17.18
C GLU A 29 -10.16 9.53 -17.07
N LEU A 30 -9.23 8.57 -17.09
CA LEU A 30 -9.52 7.14 -16.94
C LEU A 30 -10.20 6.79 -15.61
N TYR A 31 -9.91 7.56 -14.57
CA TYR A 31 -10.40 7.37 -13.20
C TYR A 31 -11.45 8.41 -12.79
N ASP A 32 -11.86 9.29 -13.70
CA ASP A 32 -12.90 10.28 -13.42
C ASP A 32 -14.27 9.63 -13.50
N ASN A 33 -15.08 9.81 -12.46
CA ASN A 33 -16.46 9.34 -12.35
C ASN A 33 -16.73 7.89 -12.76
N PHE A 34 -15.71 7.02 -12.75
CA PHE A 34 -15.87 5.66 -13.21
C PHE A 34 -16.75 4.84 -12.25
N THR A 35 -17.52 3.93 -12.83
CA THR A 35 -18.40 3.02 -12.09
C THR A 35 -17.84 1.60 -12.12
N THR A 36 -18.15 0.84 -11.07
CA THR A 36 -18.04 -0.63 -11.06
C THR A 36 -19.43 -1.23 -11.11
N ARG A 37 -19.57 -2.36 -11.78
CA ARG A 37 -20.82 -3.12 -11.85
C ARG A 37 -20.73 -4.28 -10.88
N ILE A 38 -21.69 -4.36 -9.98
CA ILE A 38 -21.89 -5.51 -9.10
C ILE A 38 -23.12 -6.23 -9.63
N SER A 39 -22.99 -7.51 -9.95
CA SER A 39 -24.09 -8.34 -10.44
C SER A 39 -24.54 -9.33 -9.36
N PRO A 40 -25.36 -8.92 -8.38
CA PRO A 40 -26.07 -9.86 -7.54
C PRO A 40 -27.13 -10.58 -8.37
N TYR A 41 -27.51 -11.80 -7.98
CA TYR A 41 -28.40 -12.72 -8.71
C TYR A 41 -29.70 -12.13 -9.30
N TYR A 42 -30.18 -10.99 -8.78
CA TYR A 42 -31.47 -10.41 -9.16
C TYR A 42 -31.35 -9.19 -10.07
N LYS A 43 -30.33 -8.34 -9.92
CA LYS A 43 -30.20 -7.08 -10.67
C LYS A 43 -28.82 -6.46 -10.54
N ASP A 44 -28.25 -6.07 -11.66
CA ASP A 44 -27.01 -5.29 -11.69
C ASP A 44 -27.14 -3.94 -10.98
N VAL A 45 -26.17 -3.63 -10.14
CA VAL A 45 -26.01 -2.35 -9.47
C VAL A 45 -24.74 -1.67 -9.98
N SER A 46 -24.87 -0.45 -10.48
CA SER A 46 -23.73 0.39 -10.84
C SER A 46 -23.36 1.28 -9.66
N VAL A 47 -22.12 1.20 -9.19
CA VAL A 47 -21.61 1.97 -8.06
C VAL A 47 -20.50 2.90 -8.56
N ASN A 48 -20.63 4.21 -8.29
CA ASN A 48 -19.57 5.18 -8.56
C ASN A 48 -18.40 4.94 -7.59
N VAL A 49 -17.21 4.71 -8.13
CA VAL A 49 -16.04 4.33 -7.34
C VAL A 49 -15.33 5.58 -6.84
N LYS A 50 -15.36 5.79 -5.52
CA LYS A 50 -14.68 6.91 -4.84
C LYS A 50 -13.28 6.57 -4.31
N ARG A 51 -12.91 5.30 -4.31
CA ARG A 51 -11.60 4.81 -3.86
C ARG A 51 -11.33 3.45 -4.50
N GLY A 52 -10.08 3.20 -4.85
CA GLY A 52 -9.63 1.93 -5.44
C GLY A 52 -9.08 2.09 -6.85
N VAL A 53 -8.60 1.00 -7.42
CA VAL A 53 -8.18 0.91 -8.83
C VAL A 53 -9.22 0.09 -9.60
N ARG A 54 -9.26 0.20 -10.94
CA ARG A 54 -10.22 -0.57 -11.76
C ARG A 54 -9.83 -2.04 -11.75
N GLN A 55 -10.72 -2.94 -11.36
CA GLN A 55 -10.47 -4.38 -11.53
C GLN A 55 -10.36 -4.71 -13.02
N ASP A 56 -9.57 -5.74 -13.34
CA ASP A 56 -9.33 -6.26 -14.70
C ASP A 56 -8.72 -5.28 -15.72
N HIS A 57 -8.29 -4.10 -15.26
CA HIS A 57 -7.62 -3.13 -16.10
C HIS A 57 -6.09 -3.26 -15.98
N SER A 58 -5.41 -3.40 -17.12
CA SER A 58 -3.95 -3.65 -17.19
C SER A 58 -3.07 -2.63 -16.46
N ILE A 59 -3.47 -1.35 -16.41
CA ILE A 59 -2.74 -0.30 -15.67
C ILE A 59 -2.94 -0.35 -14.15
N SER A 60 -4.01 -0.97 -13.65
CA SER A 60 -4.39 -0.92 -12.25
C SER A 60 -3.35 -1.55 -11.31
N PRO A 61 -2.79 -2.74 -11.59
CA PRO A 61 -1.71 -3.29 -10.77
C PRO A 61 -0.48 -2.39 -10.71
N LYS A 62 -0.13 -1.70 -11.81
CA LYS A 62 1.01 -0.78 -11.85
C LYS A 62 0.77 0.46 -10.98
N LEU A 63 -0.44 1.05 -11.07
CA LEU A 63 -0.81 2.20 -10.23
C LEU A 63 -0.86 1.85 -8.75
N PHE A 64 -1.45 0.70 -8.42
CA PHE A 64 -1.47 0.21 -7.05
C PHE A 64 -0.04 -0.04 -6.55
N GLY A 65 0.75 -0.83 -7.28
CA GLY A 65 2.12 -1.19 -6.92
C GLY A 65 3.05 0.03 -6.76
N ALA A 66 2.95 1.02 -7.65
CA ALA A 66 3.71 2.27 -7.58
C ALA A 66 3.33 3.12 -6.36
N THR A 67 2.03 3.28 -6.09
CA THR A 67 1.55 4.01 -4.92
C THR A 67 1.98 3.31 -3.63
N PHE A 68 1.83 1.98 -3.59
CA PHE A 68 2.19 1.16 -2.45
C PHE A 68 3.71 1.18 -2.20
N LEU A 69 4.52 1.11 -3.27
CA LEU A 69 5.98 1.22 -3.16
C LEU A 69 6.39 2.58 -2.63
N ASN A 70 5.77 3.64 -3.13
CA ASN A 70 6.07 5.00 -2.69
C ASN A 70 5.87 5.16 -1.18
N ILE A 71 4.84 4.56 -0.60
CA ILE A 71 4.59 4.65 0.84
C ILE A 71 5.61 3.84 1.61
N MET A 72 5.84 2.58 1.21
CA MET A 72 6.79 1.70 1.90
C MET A 72 8.21 2.28 1.92
N ARG A 73 8.61 3.02 0.87
CA ARG A 73 9.91 3.70 0.80
C ARG A 73 10.08 4.86 1.79
N HIS A 74 9.00 5.45 2.28
CA HIS A 74 9.01 6.57 3.21
C HIS A 74 8.52 6.17 4.61
N LEU A 75 8.52 4.87 4.92
CA LEU A 75 8.25 4.39 6.28
C LEU A 75 9.48 4.68 7.15
N GLU A 76 9.25 5.34 8.29
CA GLU A 76 10.28 5.64 9.28
C GLU A 76 10.49 4.42 10.20
N CYS A 77 10.95 3.31 9.62
CA CYS A 77 11.08 2.02 10.30
C CYS A 77 12.50 1.43 10.24
N GLU A 78 13.52 2.25 9.94
CA GLU A 78 14.88 1.77 9.67
C GLU A 78 15.47 1.00 10.85
N ASP A 79 15.33 1.48 12.09
CA ASP A 79 15.90 0.85 13.29
C ASP A 79 15.02 -0.26 13.89
N LEU A 80 13.79 -0.41 13.40
CA LEU A 80 12.83 -1.40 13.89
C LEU A 80 13.07 -2.81 13.32
N GLY A 81 13.81 -2.91 12.21
CA GLY A 81 14.12 -4.16 11.52
C GLY A 81 15.20 -5.02 12.16
N VAL A 82 15.55 -6.11 11.48
CA VAL A 82 16.70 -6.96 11.81
C VAL A 82 17.91 -6.53 10.98
N LYS A 83 19.08 -6.43 11.61
CA LYS A 83 20.33 -6.06 10.93
C LYS A 83 20.94 -7.27 10.22
N VAL A 84 21.14 -7.16 8.91
CA VAL A 84 21.76 -8.16 8.03
C VAL A 84 22.85 -7.45 7.23
N ASP A 85 24.09 -7.90 7.34
CA ASP A 85 25.26 -7.32 6.65
C ASP A 85 25.34 -5.78 6.74
N GLY A 86 25.08 -5.25 7.94
CA GLY A 86 25.15 -3.81 8.19
C GLY A 86 23.90 -3.01 7.78
N ARG A 87 22.90 -3.63 7.13
CA ARG A 87 21.66 -2.99 6.70
C ARG A 87 20.45 -3.51 7.47
N TYR A 88 19.42 -2.69 7.64
CA TYR A 88 18.19 -3.13 8.31
C TYR A 88 17.18 -3.69 7.31
N LEU A 89 16.86 -4.98 7.48
CA LEU A 89 15.74 -5.64 6.82
C LEU A 89 14.51 -5.55 7.72
N HIS A 90 13.53 -4.75 7.30
CA HIS A 90 12.32 -4.48 8.08
C HIS A 90 11.04 -4.98 7.38
N HIS A 91 11.01 -5.11 6.06
CA HIS A 91 9.86 -5.68 5.35
C HIS A 91 10.23 -6.40 4.05
N LEU A 92 9.38 -7.35 3.66
CA LEU A 92 9.30 -7.94 2.33
C LEU A 92 7.89 -7.68 1.79
N ARG A 93 7.75 -7.60 0.46
CA ARG A 93 6.46 -7.30 -0.16
C ARG A 93 6.30 -8.02 -1.50
N PHE A 94 5.11 -8.54 -1.72
CA PHE A 94 4.68 -9.06 -3.01
C PHE A 94 3.22 -8.66 -3.25
N ALA A 95 2.94 -7.96 -4.35
CA ALA A 95 1.63 -7.36 -4.62
C ALA A 95 1.10 -6.55 -3.40
N ASP A 96 -0.02 -6.96 -2.81
CA ASP A 96 -0.63 -6.40 -1.59
C ASP A 96 -0.19 -7.09 -0.29
N ASP A 97 0.52 -8.22 -0.37
CA ASP A 97 1.05 -8.92 0.80
C ASP A 97 2.36 -8.28 1.29
N VAL A 98 2.44 -8.08 2.61
CA VAL A 98 3.61 -7.54 3.30
C VAL A 98 3.99 -8.44 4.47
N VAL A 99 5.27 -8.80 4.55
CA VAL A 99 5.86 -9.47 5.71
C VAL A 99 6.71 -8.46 6.46
N LEU A 100 6.43 -8.29 7.75
CA LEU A 100 7.24 -7.45 8.64
C LEU A 100 8.25 -8.31 9.37
N ILE A 101 9.48 -7.81 9.47
CA ILE A 101 10.60 -8.52 10.08
C ILE A 101 11.14 -7.67 11.21
N THR A 102 10.94 -8.12 12.44
CA THR A 102 11.40 -7.45 13.65
C THR A 102 12.07 -8.44 14.59
N PRO A 103 12.99 -7.99 15.47
CA PRO A 103 13.66 -8.87 16.42
C PRO A 103 12.76 -9.24 17.62
N ASN A 104 11.72 -8.46 17.91
CA ASN A 104 10.80 -8.71 19.02
C ASN A 104 9.41 -8.11 18.78
N MET A 105 8.48 -8.43 19.68
CA MET A 105 7.07 -7.99 19.61
C MET A 105 6.92 -6.48 19.78
N GLU A 106 7.66 -5.86 20.69
CA GLU A 106 7.59 -4.40 20.94
C GLU A 106 7.91 -3.61 19.66
N ARG A 107 8.96 -4.02 18.91
CA ARG A 107 9.27 -3.40 17.61
C ARG A 107 8.25 -3.74 16.53
N ALA A 108 7.65 -4.93 16.58
CA ALA A 108 6.56 -5.30 15.66
C ALA A 108 5.35 -4.38 15.84
N GLU A 109 4.95 -4.12 17.08
CA GLU A 109 3.84 -3.23 17.42
C GLU A 109 4.10 -1.79 16.93
N ARG A 110 5.31 -1.26 17.17
CA ARG A 110 5.69 0.06 16.64
C ARG A 110 5.64 0.12 15.12
N MET A 111 6.18 -0.90 14.44
CA MET A 111 6.18 -0.95 12.98
C MET A 111 4.75 -1.06 12.40
N LEU A 112 3.85 -1.78 13.09
CA LEU A 112 2.44 -1.86 12.71
C LEU A 112 1.73 -0.51 12.82
N VAL A 113 2.01 0.28 13.86
CA VAL A 113 1.46 1.65 14.03
C VAL A 113 1.91 2.55 12.89
N GLU A 114 3.19 2.53 12.54
CA GLU A 114 3.73 3.34 11.44
C GLU A 114 3.09 2.96 10.09
N ILE A 115 2.94 1.66 9.83
CA ILE A 115 2.33 1.16 8.60
C ILE A 115 0.85 1.52 8.54
N ASP A 116 0.08 1.34 9.61
CA ASP A 116 -1.35 1.67 9.61
C ASP A 116 -1.57 3.18 9.39
N SER A 117 -0.75 4.02 10.03
CA SER A 117 -0.73 5.47 9.80
C SER A 117 -0.42 5.81 8.34
N ALA A 118 0.62 5.20 7.77
CA ALA A 118 1.03 5.45 6.39
C ALA A 118 -0.01 4.96 5.36
N PHE A 119 -0.62 3.79 5.59
CA PHE A 119 -1.68 3.24 4.75
C PHE A 119 -2.95 4.08 4.83
N GLY A 120 -3.30 4.56 6.03
CA GLY A 120 -4.42 5.47 6.26
C GLY A 120 -4.33 6.76 5.42
N LYS A 121 -3.11 7.30 5.22
CA LYS A 121 -2.88 8.50 4.39
C LYS A 121 -3.30 8.31 2.93
N ILE A 122 -3.23 7.09 2.41
CA ILE A 122 -3.62 6.78 1.02
C ILE A 122 -4.94 6.04 0.91
N GLY A 123 -5.50 5.68 2.06
CA GLY A 123 -6.78 5.03 2.13
C GLY A 123 -6.79 3.52 2.11
N LEU A 124 -5.64 2.90 2.38
CA LEU A 124 -5.57 1.48 2.66
C LEU A 124 -5.84 1.22 4.14
N ARG A 125 -6.15 -0.04 4.45
CA ARG A 125 -6.33 -0.53 5.81
C ARG A 125 -5.68 -1.91 5.90
N LEU A 126 -5.05 -2.19 7.05
CA LEU A 126 -4.57 -3.53 7.34
C LEU A 126 -5.74 -4.48 7.55
N ASN A 127 -5.63 -5.69 6.98
CA ASN A 127 -6.59 -6.75 7.26
C ASN A 127 -6.07 -7.62 8.42
N LEU A 128 -6.38 -7.20 9.65
CA LEU A 128 -5.92 -7.89 10.86
C LEU A 128 -6.49 -9.31 10.98
N THR A 129 -7.64 -9.61 10.37
CA THR A 129 -8.21 -10.97 10.38
C THR A 129 -7.41 -11.96 9.54
N LYS A 130 -6.66 -11.46 8.56
CA LYS A 130 -5.76 -12.26 7.71
C LYS A 130 -4.29 -12.17 8.15
N ALA A 131 -3.96 -11.24 9.04
CA ALA A 131 -2.59 -11.08 9.53
C ALA A 131 -2.22 -12.25 10.45
N MET A 132 -1.02 -12.78 10.28
CA MET A 132 -0.49 -13.87 11.11
C MET A 132 0.85 -13.48 11.72
N PHE A 133 1.04 -13.82 12.98
CA PHE A 133 2.33 -13.69 13.66
C PHE A 133 3.10 -15.01 13.60
N MET A 134 4.35 -14.93 13.16
CA MET A 134 5.26 -16.07 13.08
C MET A 134 6.51 -15.75 13.89
N LYS A 135 7.00 -16.71 14.66
CA LYS A 135 8.26 -16.60 15.41
C LYS A 135 9.22 -17.67 14.96
N ASN A 136 10.49 -17.31 14.81
CA ASN A 136 11.53 -18.30 14.58
C ASN A 136 11.93 -18.94 15.92
N ARG A 137 11.80 -20.27 16.04
CA ARG A 137 12.15 -21.02 17.27
C ARG A 137 13.66 -21.21 17.45
N LEU A 138 14.45 -20.95 16.42
CA LEU A 138 15.90 -21.24 16.41
C LEU A 138 16.77 -20.10 16.96
N VAL A 139 16.18 -18.99 17.39
CA VAL A 139 16.91 -17.91 18.06
C VAL A 139 16.76 -18.13 19.57
N PRO A 140 17.81 -18.60 20.28
CA PRO A 140 17.76 -18.66 21.74
C PRO A 140 17.56 -17.24 22.25
N HIS A 141 16.69 -17.07 23.25
CA HIS A 141 16.49 -15.79 23.91
C HIS A 141 17.85 -15.20 24.33
N ALA A 142 18.30 -14.15 23.65
CA ALA A 142 19.23 -13.22 24.25
C ALA A 142 18.40 -12.36 25.20
N LEU A 143 18.34 -12.80 26.46
CA LEU A 143 17.95 -11.95 27.59
C LEU A 143 19.02 -10.88 27.79
#